data_AF-A0A8D1UCB2-F1
#
_entry.id   AF-A0A8D1UCB2-F1
#
_cell.length_a   1.000
_cell.length_b   1.000
_cell.length_c   1.000
_cell.angle_alpha   90.00
_cell.angle_beta   90.00
_cell.angle_gamma   90.00
#
_symmetry.space_group_name_H-M   'P 1'
#
loop_
_entity.id
_entity.type
_entity.pdbx_description
1 polymer ?
#
loop_
_entity_poly.entity_id
_entity_poly.type
_entity_poly.pdbx_seq_one_letter_code
_entity_poly.pdbx_strand_id
1 'polypeptide(L)'
;FSAGSDQEMAIFGEAAPYLRKSEKERIEAQNNPFDAKTSVFVAEPKESFVKGTVQSREGGKLTVKTEAGTLTVKEDQVFPMNPPKFDKIEDMAMMTHLLEPAVLYNLKERYAAWMIYTYSGLFCVTVNPYKWLPVYNAEVVTAYRGKKRQEAPPHIFSISDNAYQFMLTGEWPNHGSYKLFCHL
;
A
#
# COMPACT_ATOMS: atom_id res chain seq x y z
N PHE A 1 -5.53 11.18 22.36
CA PHE A 1 -4.49 11.85 21.55
C PHE A 1 -3.26 10.97 21.55
N SER A 2 -3.07 10.12 20.53
CA SER A 2 -1.86 9.28 20.43
C SER A 2 -0.83 10.04 19.60
N ALA A 3 0.18 10.60 20.26
CA ALA A 3 1.35 11.22 19.63
C ALA A 3 2.40 10.18 19.17
N GLY A 4 2.09 8.88 19.27
CA GLY A 4 3.08 7.80 19.14
C GLY A 4 3.64 7.62 17.73
N SER A 5 2.80 7.67 16.68
CA SER A 5 3.26 7.38 15.32
C SER A 5 4.15 8.48 14.72
N ASP A 6 3.84 9.76 14.97
CA ASP A 6 4.68 10.87 14.48
C ASP A 6 6.01 10.96 15.25
N GLN A 7 6.01 10.65 16.55
CA GLN A 7 7.25 10.57 17.35
C GLN A 7 8.13 9.39 16.91
N GLU A 8 7.53 8.24 16.61
CA GLU A 8 8.24 7.08 16.05
C GLU A 8 8.88 7.40 14.69
N MET A 9 8.27 8.30 13.92
CA MET A 9 8.80 8.71 12.62
C MET A 9 9.93 9.73 12.70
N ALA A 10 10.11 10.41 13.83
CA ALA A 10 11.14 11.43 14.01
C ALA A 10 12.57 10.90 13.81
N ILE A 11 12.82 9.61 14.13
CA ILE A 11 14.13 8.97 13.96
C ILE A 11 14.57 8.87 12.50
N PHE A 12 13.63 8.98 11.55
CA PHE A 12 13.90 8.91 10.11
C PHE A 12 14.19 10.28 9.50
N GLY A 13 14.11 11.36 10.29
CA GLY A 13 14.46 12.72 9.85
C GLY A 13 13.74 13.14 8.57
N GLU A 14 14.50 13.63 7.59
CA GLU A 14 13.98 14.07 6.30
C GLU A 14 13.34 12.96 5.46
N ALA A 15 13.64 11.69 5.75
CA ALA A 15 13.08 10.55 5.04
C ALA A 15 11.63 10.24 5.48
N ALA A 16 11.21 10.71 6.65
CA ALA A 16 9.93 10.34 7.25
C ALA A 16 8.72 10.50 6.29
N PRO A 17 8.53 11.64 5.58
CA PRO A 17 7.37 11.86 4.71
C PRO A 17 7.31 10.92 3.49
N TYR A 18 8.43 10.30 3.13
CA TYR A 18 8.60 9.35 2.04
C TYR A 18 8.41 7.89 2.48
N LEU A 19 8.43 7.63 3.80
CA LEU A 19 8.25 6.30 4.37
C LEU A 19 6.81 6.11 4.89
N ARG A 20 6.29 7.10 5.62
CA ARG A 20 4.95 7.08 6.21
C ARG A 20 4.39 8.50 6.27
N LYS A 21 3.10 8.66 5.94
CA LYS A 21 2.41 9.94 6.11
C LYS A 21 2.17 10.27 7.57
N SER A 22 2.07 11.57 7.86
CA SER A 22 1.78 12.04 9.21
C SER A 22 0.46 11.47 9.71
N GLU A 23 0.33 11.31 11.01
CA GLU A 23 -0.90 10.78 11.62
C GLU A 23 -2.12 11.64 11.23
N LYS A 24 -1.93 12.95 11.14
CA LYS A 24 -2.95 13.89 10.69
C LYS A 24 -3.47 13.55 9.29
N GLU A 25 -2.58 13.42 8.30
CA GLU A 25 -2.96 13.09 6.92
C GLU A 25 -3.62 11.70 6.83
N ARG A 26 -3.17 10.74 7.66
CA ARG A 26 -3.78 9.41 7.72
C ARG A 26 -5.19 9.48 8.27
N ILE A 27 -5.42 10.20 9.37
CA ILE A 27 -6.75 10.36 9.97
C ILE A 27 -7.69 11.09 9.01
N GLU A 28 -7.22 12.15 8.35
CA GLU A 28 -8.00 12.87 7.34
C GLU A 28 -8.40 11.95 6.18
N ALA A 29 -7.46 11.15 5.66
CA ALA A 29 -7.74 10.18 4.59
C ALA A 29 -8.75 9.11 5.04
N GLN A 30 -8.65 8.62 6.28
CA GLN A 30 -9.56 7.62 6.83
C GLN A 30 -10.98 8.14 7.06
N ASN A 31 -11.12 9.44 7.31
CA ASN A 31 -12.41 10.09 7.53
C ASN A 31 -13.12 10.52 6.24
N ASN A 32 -12.53 10.25 5.07
CA ASN A 32 -13.16 10.59 3.80
C ASN A 32 -14.51 9.88 3.63
N PRO A 33 -15.54 10.57 3.10
CA PRO A 33 -16.84 9.96 2.86
C PRO A 33 -16.70 8.74 1.94
N PHE A 34 -17.21 7.61 2.40
CA PHE A 34 -17.18 6.36 1.64
C PHE A 34 -18.45 5.58 1.85
N ASP A 35 -19.05 5.16 0.75
CA ASP A 35 -20.18 4.24 0.74
C ASP A 35 -19.77 2.95 0.04
N ALA A 36 -19.73 1.86 0.80
CA ALA A 36 -19.31 0.53 0.35
C ALA A 36 -20.23 -0.06 -0.73
N LYS A 37 -21.50 0.41 -0.83
CA LYS A 37 -22.44 -0.11 -1.83
C LYS A 37 -22.30 0.58 -3.18
N THR A 38 -21.85 1.83 -3.18
CA THR A 38 -21.80 2.65 -4.40
C THR A 38 -20.37 2.86 -4.89
N SER A 39 -19.36 2.81 -4.03
CA SER A 39 -17.95 3.03 -4.39
C SER A 39 -17.34 1.74 -4.93
N VAL A 40 -16.97 1.74 -6.22
CA VAL A 40 -16.52 0.55 -6.94
C VAL A 40 -15.35 0.87 -7.88
N PHE A 41 -14.61 -0.16 -8.26
CA PHE A 41 -13.71 -0.14 -9.40
C PHE A 41 -14.40 -0.75 -10.62
N VAL A 42 -14.15 -0.18 -11.79
CA VAL A 42 -14.72 -0.64 -13.06
C VAL A 42 -13.59 -0.87 -14.06
N ALA A 43 -13.67 -1.97 -14.81
CA ALA A 43 -12.73 -2.21 -15.90
C ALA A 43 -12.96 -1.23 -17.06
N GLU A 44 -11.89 -0.58 -17.51
CA GLU A 44 -11.91 0.33 -18.67
C GLU A 44 -10.81 -0.07 -19.67
N PRO A 45 -11.09 -0.11 -21.00
CA PRO A 45 -10.10 -0.50 -21.99
C PRO A 45 -8.83 0.36 -22.06
N LYS A 46 -8.87 1.62 -21.58
CA LYS A 46 -7.74 2.57 -21.69
C LYS A 46 -6.84 2.54 -20.46
N GLU A 47 -7.43 2.63 -19.26
CA GLU A 47 -6.69 2.71 -17.99
C GLU A 47 -6.69 1.40 -17.20
N SER A 48 -7.17 0.31 -17.80
CA SER A 48 -7.41 -1.01 -17.19
C SER A 48 -8.50 -1.00 -16.12
N PHE A 49 -8.32 -0.22 -15.05
CA PHE A 49 -9.30 -0.08 -13.97
C PHE A 49 -9.42 1.38 -13.54
N VAL A 50 -10.67 1.84 -13.38
CA VAL A 50 -11.01 3.19 -12.94
C VAL A 50 -11.90 3.16 -11.70
N LYS A 51 -11.77 4.17 -10.83
CA LYS A 51 -12.71 4.39 -9.72
C LYS A 51 -14.03 4.94 -10.23
N GLY A 52 -15.13 4.57 -9.59
CA GLY A 52 -16.43 5.15 -9.89
C GLY A 52 -17.47 4.95 -8.80
N THR A 53 -18.61 5.61 -9.01
CA THR A 53 -19.78 5.56 -8.13
C THR A 53 -20.97 5.00 -8.89
N VAL A 54 -21.57 3.91 -8.40
CA VAL A 54 -22.77 3.30 -8.98
C VAL A 54 -23.93 4.30 -8.90
N GLN A 55 -24.58 4.55 -10.03
CA GLN A 55 -25.78 5.41 -10.12
C GLN A 55 -27.06 4.60 -10.24
N SER A 56 -27.07 3.59 -11.10
CA SER A 56 -28.24 2.73 -11.31
C SER A 56 -27.84 1.28 -11.60
N ARG A 57 -28.75 0.36 -11.30
CA ARG A 57 -28.62 -1.07 -11.58
C ARG A 57 -29.88 -1.53 -12.29
N GLU A 58 -29.79 -1.76 -13.59
CA GLU A 58 -30.92 -2.12 -14.45
C GLU A 58 -30.54 -3.30 -15.35
N GLY A 59 -31.38 -4.34 -15.37
CA GLY A 59 -31.25 -5.46 -16.34
C GLY A 59 -29.91 -6.20 -16.32
N GLY A 60 -29.26 -6.34 -15.16
CA GLY A 60 -27.95 -7.01 -15.03
C GLY A 60 -26.75 -6.18 -15.49
N LYS A 61 -26.96 -4.87 -15.75
CA LYS A 61 -25.92 -3.89 -16.02
C LYS A 61 -25.92 -2.81 -14.95
N LEU A 62 -24.75 -2.26 -14.67
CA LEU A 62 -24.55 -1.14 -13.76
C LEU A 62 -24.12 0.08 -14.56
N THR A 63 -24.74 1.20 -14.25
CA THR A 63 -24.30 2.52 -14.71
C THR A 63 -23.43 3.13 -13.62
N VAL A 64 -22.16 3.33 -13.91
CA VAL A 64 -21.15 3.84 -12.98
C VAL A 64 -20.64 5.19 -13.48
N LYS A 65 -20.66 6.19 -12.60
CA LYS A 65 -20.04 7.49 -12.85
C LYS A 65 -18.56 7.43 -12.47
N THR A 66 -17.68 7.63 -13.44
CA THR A 66 -16.23 7.72 -13.28
C THR A 66 -15.78 9.17 -13.44
N GLU A 67 -14.51 9.47 -13.17
CA GLU A 67 -13.93 10.81 -13.40
C GLU A 67 -13.95 11.22 -14.89
N ALA A 68 -13.82 10.25 -15.80
CA ALA A 68 -13.81 10.48 -17.25
C ALA A 68 -15.22 10.55 -17.88
N GLY A 69 -16.28 10.21 -17.13
CA GLY A 69 -17.65 10.17 -17.61
C GLY A 69 -18.45 8.98 -17.07
N THR A 70 -19.61 8.72 -17.66
CA THR A 70 -20.49 7.63 -17.25
C THR A 70 -20.26 6.38 -18.11
N LEU A 71 -20.04 5.23 -17.48
CA LEU A 71 -19.85 3.95 -18.12
C LEU A 71 -20.98 2.99 -17.73
N THR A 72 -21.52 2.25 -18.71
CA THR A 72 -22.47 1.16 -18.45
C THR A 72 -21.76 -0.16 -18.68
N VAL A 73 -21.52 -0.90 -17.60
CA VAL A 73 -20.78 -2.16 -17.60
C VAL A 73 -21.63 -3.28 -17.02
N LYS A 74 -21.22 -4.52 -17.26
CA LYS A 74 -21.84 -5.69 -16.64
C LYS A 74 -21.36 -5.83 -15.18
N GLU A 75 -22.12 -6.56 -14.36
CA GLU A 75 -21.81 -6.74 -12.94
C GLU A 75 -20.50 -7.49 -12.69
N ASP A 76 -20.05 -8.35 -13.61
CA ASP A 76 -18.77 -9.07 -13.56
C ASP A 76 -17.54 -8.16 -13.76
N GLN A 77 -17.74 -6.96 -14.30
CA GLN A 77 -16.68 -5.95 -14.53
C GLN A 77 -16.63 -4.89 -13.43
N VAL A 78 -17.42 -5.07 -12.36
CA VAL A 78 -17.50 -4.17 -11.22
C VAL A 78 -16.89 -4.85 -10.01
N PHE A 79 -15.90 -4.22 -9.40
CA PHE A 79 -15.17 -4.73 -8.24
C PHE A 79 -15.40 -3.84 -7.02
N PRO A 80 -15.60 -4.41 -5.82
CA PRO A 80 -15.79 -3.62 -4.61
C PRO A 80 -14.53 -2.84 -4.26
N MET A 81 -14.71 -1.63 -3.74
CA MET A 81 -13.61 -0.80 -3.23
C MET A 81 -13.38 -1.07 -1.74
N ASN A 82 -12.12 -1.02 -1.30
CA ASN A 82 -11.80 -1.10 0.12
C ASN A 82 -12.18 0.22 0.82
N PRO A 83 -12.64 0.18 2.09
CA PRO A 83 -12.86 1.38 2.89
C PRO A 83 -11.62 2.28 2.99
N PRO A 84 -11.77 3.60 3.23
CA PRO A 84 -10.66 4.55 3.35
C PRO A 84 -9.66 4.21 4.47
N LYS A 85 -10.07 3.37 5.43
CA LYS A 85 -9.16 2.77 6.43
C LYS A 85 -7.94 2.07 5.80
N PHE A 86 -8.10 1.51 4.61
CA PHE A 86 -7.06 0.79 3.88
C PHE A 86 -6.31 1.66 2.87
N ASP A 87 -6.58 2.97 2.84
CA ASP A 87 -5.88 3.90 1.96
C ASP A 87 -4.37 3.93 2.29
N LYS A 88 -3.54 3.77 1.26
CA LYS A 88 -2.07 3.72 1.34
C LYS A 88 -1.54 2.74 2.39
N ILE A 89 -2.19 1.59 2.58
CA ILE A 89 -1.75 0.60 3.56
C ILE A 89 -0.33 0.10 3.27
N GLU A 90 0.42 -0.14 4.35
CA GLU A 90 1.81 -0.58 4.28
C GLU A 90 1.96 -2.04 3.85
N ASP A 91 0.99 -2.89 4.19
CA ASP A 91 0.92 -4.30 3.77
C ASP A 91 -0.42 -4.58 3.11
N MET A 92 -0.40 -4.83 1.80
CA MET A 92 -1.61 -5.08 1.02
C MET A 92 -2.30 -6.39 1.41
N ALA A 93 -1.58 -7.34 2.01
CA ALA A 93 -2.19 -8.58 2.51
C ALA A 93 -3.17 -8.35 3.67
N MET A 94 -3.17 -7.14 4.27
CA MET A 94 -4.11 -6.76 5.32
C MET A 94 -5.43 -6.17 4.77
N MET A 95 -5.57 -5.97 3.46
CA MET A 95 -6.81 -5.46 2.86
C MET A 95 -7.96 -6.47 2.95
N THR A 96 -9.20 -5.99 3.04
CA THR A 96 -10.39 -6.85 3.02
C THR A 96 -10.65 -7.44 1.63
N HIS A 97 -10.56 -6.61 0.59
CA HIS A 97 -10.71 -7.01 -0.79
C HIS A 97 -9.34 -6.98 -1.48
N LEU A 98 -8.67 -8.13 -1.54
CA LEU A 98 -7.40 -8.29 -2.25
C LEU A 98 -7.66 -8.65 -3.71
N LEU A 99 -8.08 -7.64 -4.48
CA LEU A 99 -8.38 -7.74 -5.91
C LEU A 99 -7.32 -6.98 -6.72
N GLU A 100 -7.17 -7.33 -8.00
CA GLU A 100 -6.25 -6.65 -8.93
C GLU A 100 -6.38 -5.10 -8.91
N PRO A 101 -7.59 -4.50 -9.02
CA PRO A 101 -7.73 -3.05 -8.95
C PRO A 101 -7.34 -2.47 -7.59
N ALA A 102 -7.60 -3.18 -6.49
CA ALA A 102 -7.24 -2.70 -5.15
C ALA A 102 -5.73 -2.62 -4.96
N VAL A 103 -4.99 -3.64 -5.42
CA VAL A 103 -3.52 -3.66 -5.40
C VAL A 103 -2.96 -2.54 -6.27
N LEU A 104 -3.46 -2.39 -7.49
CA LEU A 104 -3.03 -1.35 -8.43
C LEU A 104 -3.21 0.05 -7.83
N TYR A 105 -4.38 0.35 -7.28
CA TYR A 105 -4.68 1.67 -6.75
C TYR A 105 -3.89 2.00 -5.49
N ASN A 106 -3.67 1.03 -4.60
CA ASN A 106 -2.83 1.25 -3.42
C ASN A 106 -1.39 1.60 -3.82
N LEU A 107 -0.82 0.87 -4.79
CA LEU A 107 0.52 1.18 -5.32
C LEU A 107 0.54 2.56 -6.01
N LYS A 108 -0.48 2.87 -6.83
CA LYS A 108 -0.62 4.17 -7.52
C LYS A 108 -0.67 5.34 -6.53
N GLU A 109 -1.47 5.22 -5.47
CA GLU A 109 -1.65 6.28 -4.46
C GLU A 109 -0.45 6.44 -3.54
N ARG A 110 0.20 5.33 -3.17
CA ARG A 110 1.46 5.39 -2.41
C ARG A 110 2.56 6.03 -3.24
N TYR A 111 2.66 5.66 -4.52
CA TYR A 111 3.63 6.24 -5.44
C TYR A 111 3.41 7.74 -5.68
N ALA A 112 2.15 8.16 -5.89
CA ALA A 112 1.79 9.58 -6.02
C ALA A 112 2.16 10.39 -4.77
N ALA A 113 2.18 9.73 -3.61
CA ALA A 113 2.59 10.29 -2.33
C ALA A 113 4.10 10.16 -2.03
N TRP A 114 4.90 9.74 -3.02
CA TRP A 114 6.35 9.47 -2.95
C TRP A 114 6.78 8.34 -2.00
N MET A 115 5.86 7.42 -1.68
CA MET A 115 6.15 6.21 -0.92
C MET A 115 6.35 5.03 -1.88
N ILE A 116 7.60 4.71 -2.19
CA ILE A 116 7.94 3.74 -3.24
C ILE A 116 7.93 2.26 -2.80
N TYR A 117 7.93 2.03 -1.49
CA TYR A 117 7.96 0.70 -0.90
C TYR A 117 6.59 0.34 -0.34
N THR A 118 6.13 -0.87 -0.63
CA THR A 118 4.88 -1.43 -0.11
C THR A 118 5.04 -2.94 0.08
N TYR A 119 4.57 -3.48 1.21
CA TYR A 119 4.54 -4.93 1.41
C TYR A 119 3.33 -5.56 0.74
N SER A 120 3.52 -6.79 0.29
CA SER A 120 2.46 -7.68 -0.19
C SER A 120 2.67 -9.03 0.48
N GLY A 121 2.21 -9.16 1.72
CA GLY A 121 2.45 -10.36 2.53
C GLY A 121 3.93 -10.52 2.82
N LEU A 122 4.61 -11.45 2.15
CA LEU A 122 6.04 -11.69 2.34
C LEU A 122 6.93 -10.87 1.39
N PHE A 123 6.35 -10.31 0.33
CA PHE A 123 7.09 -9.60 -0.70
C PHE A 123 7.22 -8.11 -0.36
N CYS A 124 8.35 -7.52 -0.73
CA CYS A 124 8.55 -6.07 -0.73
C CYS A 124 8.47 -5.57 -2.18
N VAL A 125 7.40 -4.86 -2.51
CA VAL A 125 7.20 -4.25 -3.81
C VAL A 125 7.89 -2.89 -3.82
N THR A 126 8.72 -2.65 -4.84
CA THR A 126 9.44 -1.39 -5.03
C THR A 126 9.08 -0.80 -6.39
N VAL A 127 8.67 0.47 -6.42
CA VAL A 127 8.38 1.20 -7.66
C VAL A 127 9.49 2.21 -7.93
N ASN A 128 9.98 2.28 -9.17
CA ASN A 128 11.06 3.21 -9.53
C ASN A 128 10.61 4.68 -9.36
N PRO A 129 11.26 5.48 -8.49
CA PRO A 129 10.88 6.88 -8.26
C PRO A 129 11.22 7.82 -9.42
N TYR A 130 12.13 7.44 -10.31
CA TYR A 130 12.72 8.33 -11.34
C TYR A 130 13.24 9.67 -10.78
N LYS A 131 13.48 9.74 -9.47
CA LYS A 131 13.88 10.91 -8.70
C LYS A 131 14.68 10.45 -7.49
N TRP A 132 15.69 11.24 -7.12
CA TRP A 132 16.43 11.03 -5.87
C TRP A 132 15.55 11.31 -4.65
N LEU A 133 15.49 10.35 -3.73
CA LEU A 133 14.76 10.44 -2.46
C LEU A 133 15.75 10.28 -1.29
N PRO A 134 15.58 11.03 -0.18
CA PRO A 134 16.48 10.98 0.98
C PRO A 134 16.29 9.74 1.86
N VAL A 135 15.81 8.61 1.30
CA VAL A 135 15.46 7.39 2.05
C VAL A 135 16.65 6.44 2.26
N TYR A 136 17.82 6.74 1.67
CA TYR A 136 19.03 5.90 1.76
C TYR A 136 20.13 6.52 2.65
N ASN A 137 19.81 7.54 3.44
CA ASN A 137 20.77 8.19 4.31
C ASN A 137 21.19 7.28 5.49
N ALA A 138 22.37 7.54 6.05
CA ALA A 138 22.91 6.76 7.17
C ALA A 138 22.01 6.76 8.43
N GLU A 139 21.25 7.84 8.62
CA GLU A 139 20.23 7.94 9.67
C GLU A 139 19.13 6.88 9.49
N VAL A 140 18.67 6.69 8.25
CA VAL A 140 17.64 5.70 7.91
C VAL A 140 18.17 4.28 8.12
N VAL A 141 19.41 4.00 7.73
CA VAL A 141 20.06 2.70 7.99
C VAL A 141 20.06 2.39 9.49
N THR A 142 20.45 3.38 10.30
CA THR A 142 20.48 3.24 11.76
C THR A 142 19.08 3.05 12.34
N ALA A 143 18.08 3.77 11.82
CA ALA A 143 16.70 3.69 12.26
C ALA A 143 16.03 2.34 11.97
N TYR A 144 16.48 1.60 10.93
CA TYR A 144 15.97 0.27 10.60
C TYR A 144 16.70 -0.88 11.31
N ARG A 145 17.84 -0.61 11.95
CA ARG A 145 18.67 -1.66 12.56
C ARG A 145 17.96 -2.34 13.74
N GLY A 146 17.84 -3.67 13.68
CA GLY A 146 17.23 -4.48 14.72
C GLY A 146 15.72 -4.31 14.86
N LYS A 147 15.07 -3.62 13.92
CA LYS A 147 13.62 -3.43 13.93
C LYS A 147 12.89 -4.55 13.20
N LYS A 148 11.79 -5.01 13.81
CA LYS A 148 10.91 -5.96 13.14
C LYS A 148 10.12 -5.25 12.04
N ARG A 149 9.67 -6.03 11.03
CA ARG A 149 8.87 -5.53 9.90
C ARG A 149 7.64 -4.70 10.31
N GLN A 150 7.03 -5.02 11.45
CA GLN A 150 5.83 -4.34 11.96
C GLN A 150 6.13 -3.01 12.66
N GLU A 151 7.38 -2.80 13.09
CA GLU A 151 7.81 -1.66 13.90
C GLU A 151 8.40 -0.52 13.04
N ALA A 152 8.55 -0.76 11.74
CA ALA A 152 9.12 0.20 10.81
C ALA A 152 8.32 0.21 9.49
N PRO A 153 8.21 1.37 8.80
CA PRO A 153 7.53 1.44 7.51
C PRO A 153 8.19 0.52 6.46
N PRO A 154 7.48 0.18 5.36
CA PRO A 154 8.04 -0.62 4.30
C PRO A 154 9.32 -0.03 3.72
N HIS A 155 10.39 -0.83 3.71
CA HIS A 155 11.68 -0.43 3.13
C HIS A 155 12.56 -1.64 2.83
N ILE A 156 13.47 -1.51 1.87
CA ILE A 156 14.43 -2.57 1.55
C ILE A 156 15.35 -2.91 2.73
N PHE A 157 15.75 -1.91 3.53
CA PHE A 157 16.55 -2.13 4.74
C PHE A 157 15.86 -2.99 5.78
N SER A 158 14.52 -2.96 5.86
CA SER A 158 13.80 -3.87 6.74
C SER A 158 13.99 -5.32 6.29
N ILE A 159 13.94 -5.59 4.98
CA ILE A 159 14.18 -6.94 4.44
C ILE A 159 15.63 -7.37 4.69
N SER A 160 16.60 -6.50 4.39
CA SER A 160 18.01 -6.79 4.58
C SER A 160 18.40 -7.01 6.05
N ASP A 161 17.92 -6.17 6.97
CA ASP A 161 18.21 -6.30 8.40
C ASP A 161 17.55 -7.55 8.98
N ASN A 162 16.28 -7.82 8.67
CA ASN A 162 15.60 -9.03 9.15
C ASN A 162 16.30 -10.30 8.63
N ALA A 163 16.73 -10.33 7.36
CA ALA A 163 17.51 -11.45 6.82
C ALA A 163 18.84 -11.65 7.57
N TYR A 164 19.54 -10.55 7.89
CA TYR A 164 20.78 -10.60 8.66
C TYR A 164 20.55 -11.09 10.10
N GLN A 165 19.49 -10.63 10.77
CA GLN A 165 19.12 -11.11 12.11
C GLN A 165 18.78 -12.60 12.09
N PHE A 166 17.98 -13.08 11.13
CA PHE A 166 17.67 -14.50 10.99
C PHE A 166 18.92 -15.37 10.73
N MET A 167 19.87 -14.86 9.96
CA MET A 167 21.15 -15.54 9.76
C MET A 167 21.92 -15.71 11.08
N LEU A 168 21.93 -14.69 11.95
CA LEU A 168 22.65 -14.74 13.23
C LEU A 168 21.95 -15.57 14.30
N THR A 169 20.61 -15.54 14.35
CA THR A 169 19.83 -16.29 15.35
C THR A 169 19.61 -17.75 14.94
N GLY A 170 19.77 -18.09 13.66
CA GLY A 170 19.48 -19.42 13.12
C GLY A 170 17.98 -19.74 13.01
N GLU A 171 17.11 -18.77 13.31
CA GLU A 171 15.65 -18.91 13.29
C GLU A 171 15.08 -18.54 11.91
N TRP A 172 15.46 -19.30 10.89
CA TRP A 172 14.78 -19.17 9.60
C TRP A 172 13.35 -19.71 9.72
N PRO A 173 12.32 -18.98 9.27
CA PRO A 173 10.96 -19.49 9.24
C PRO A 173 10.91 -20.82 8.47
N ASN A 174 10.33 -21.85 9.09
CA ASN A 174 10.32 -23.22 8.56
C ASN A 174 9.91 -23.30 7.08
N HIS A 175 10.65 -24.16 6.37
CA HIS A 175 10.67 -24.38 4.92
C HIS A 175 9.30 -24.35 4.21
N GLY A 176 9.03 -23.25 3.51
CA GLY A 176 7.94 -23.18 2.53
C GLY A 176 7.96 -21.91 1.69
N SER A 177 8.29 -20.76 2.27
CA SER A 177 8.03 -19.47 1.64
C SER A 177 9.26 -18.64 1.22
N TYR A 178 10.48 -19.02 1.63
CA TYR A 178 11.69 -18.21 1.42
C TYR A 178 12.79 -18.89 0.59
N LYS A 179 12.47 -19.98 -0.12
CA LYS A 179 13.42 -20.66 -1.03
C LYS A 179 14.00 -19.75 -2.13
N LEU A 180 13.44 -18.56 -2.32
CA LEU A 180 13.89 -17.57 -3.29
C LEU A 180 15.09 -16.73 -2.81
N PHE A 181 15.34 -16.63 -1.49
CA PHE A 181 16.36 -15.70 -0.97
C PHE A 181 17.80 -16.25 -1.04
N CYS A 182 17.97 -17.57 -1.19
CA CYS A 182 19.31 -18.21 -1.27
C CYS A 182 19.74 -18.60 -2.71
N HIS A 183 19.04 -18.16 -3.76
CA HIS A 183 19.36 -18.52 -5.16
C HIS A 183 19.55 -17.30 -6.09
N LEU A 184 19.81 -16.11 -5.53
CA LEU A 184 20.37 -14.97 -6.25
C LEU A 184 21.81 -14.76 -5.79
#